data_AF-A0A6P1Q2L4-F1
#
_entry.id   AF-A0A6P1Q2L4-F1
#
_cell.length_a   1.000
_cell.length_b   1.000
_cell.length_c   1.000
_cell.angle_alpha   90.00
_cell.angle_beta   90.00
_cell.angle_gamma   90.00
#
_symmetry.space_group_name_H-M   'P 1'
#
loop_
_entity.id
_entity.type
_entity.pdbx_description
1 polymer ?
#
loop_
_entity_poly.entity_id
_entity_poly.type
_entity_poly.pdbx_seq_one_letter_code
_entity_poly.pdbx_strand_id
1 'polypeptide(L)'
;MKPALLVSVLIAGLTGLSGCHQNQGDDMNKTVAATEANLAFTCVHEADHLPALDPQADKWFKQARAMQKAPGAKDYNAIANLYRQAAEKDHYKAMINLQNMLYQRLAEPVDGKTRPEEVIAIAEKMMQLNIPAGYYAMGHYLETGYGVKRDKTAALTYFRKAADMGNPEGQYVIGELLLTGRFEDTSNPDPYVVHFKPNPAYRPEIAKVMLACAANQGHGEAAGWLAGWYKLIQKDYKNAIVYYQLGVKAGHKISAMQMAGAFNGPSPDNRGDYLALDKDSERSRRYDLIYKEIRSNPSARFPDIDKIVPLPPAELPEWDGTFEYKKAQR
;
A
#
# COMPACT_ATOMS: atom_id res chain seq x y z
N MET A 1 7.76 24.44 -50.05
CA MET A 1 8.70 25.21 -50.90
C MET A 1 9.57 26.06 -49.99
N LYS A 2 10.88 25.83 -49.99
CA LYS A 2 11.87 26.78 -49.42
C LYS A 2 12.00 27.99 -50.37
N PRO A 3 12.57 29.10 -49.88
CA PRO A 3 13.92 29.38 -50.37
C PRO A 3 14.90 29.66 -49.23
N ALA A 4 16.10 29.12 -49.42
CA ALA A 4 17.34 29.52 -48.78
C ALA A 4 18.03 30.53 -49.71
N LEU A 5 18.86 31.44 -49.18
CA LEU A 5 20.07 31.96 -49.83
C LEU A 5 20.85 32.82 -48.79
N LEU A 6 22.00 32.30 -48.34
CA LEU A 6 23.38 32.79 -48.58
C LEU A 6 23.85 33.83 -47.53
N VAL A 7 24.64 33.43 -46.53
CA VAL A 7 26.12 33.24 -46.50
C VAL A 7 26.90 34.54 -46.67
N SER A 8 27.53 34.98 -45.57
CA SER A 8 28.82 35.68 -45.58
C SER A 8 29.61 35.26 -44.33
N VAL A 9 30.70 34.54 -44.59
CA VAL A 9 31.75 34.16 -43.63
C VAL A 9 32.75 35.31 -43.55
N LEU A 10 33.16 35.69 -42.34
CA LEU A 10 34.39 36.44 -42.09
C LEU A 10 35.06 35.87 -40.84
N ILE A 11 36.26 35.32 -41.06
CA ILE A 11 37.15 34.74 -40.05
C ILE A 11 38.24 35.76 -39.75
N ALA A 12 38.52 35.99 -38.46
CA ALA A 12 39.85 35.89 -37.82
C ALA A 12 40.01 36.90 -36.67
N GLY A 13 40.41 36.41 -35.50
CA GLY A 13 40.88 37.24 -34.38
C GLY A 13 40.90 36.51 -33.04
N LEU A 14 41.81 35.54 -32.89
CA LEU A 14 42.12 34.87 -31.62
C LEU A 14 42.91 35.79 -30.69
N THR A 15 42.38 36.05 -29.49
CA THR A 15 43.03 36.15 -28.16
C THR A 15 41.86 36.35 -27.17
N GLY A 16 41.70 35.74 -26.01
CA GLY A 16 42.40 34.73 -25.24
C GLY A 16 41.58 34.55 -23.93
N LEU A 17 41.90 33.50 -23.18
CA LEU A 17 41.58 33.31 -21.75
C LEU A 17 40.18 32.78 -21.38
N SER A 18 40.16 31.46 -21.16
CA SER A 18 39.81 30.83 -19.87
C SER A 18 38.49 31.23 -19.20
N GLY A 19 37.50 30.34 -19.22
CA GLY A 19 36.42 30.41 -18.24
C GLY A 19 35.12 29.68 -18.60
N CYS A 20 35.15 28.40 -18.94
CA CYS A 20 33.93 27.60 -19.03
C CYS A 20 34.13 26.20 -18.43
N HIS A 21 34.10 26.08 -17.11
CA HIS A 21 33.76 24.82 -16.44
C HIS A 21 33.52 25.00 -14.93
N GLN A 22 32.47 25.72 -14.51
CA GLN A 22 32.00 25.62 -13.10
C GLN A 22 30.47 25.64 -12.86
N ASN A 23 29.60 25.95 -13.82
CA ASN A 23 28.17 26.11 -13.51
C ASN A 23 27.23 24.90 -13.77
N GLN A 24 27.71 23.78 -14.33
CA GLN A 24 26.82 22.62 -14.56
C GLN A 24 26.52 21.81 -13.27
N GLY A 25 27.43 21.81 -12.30
CA GLY A 25 27.24 21.10 -11.03
C GLY A 25 26.29 21.81 -10.06
N ASP A 26 26.34 23.15 -10.03
CA ASP A 26 25.49 23.96 -9.14
C ASP A 26 24.03 24.01 -9.60
N ASP A 27 23.77 24.09 -10.91
CA ASP A 27 22.41 24.04 -11.46
C ASP A 27 21.80 22.64 -11.35
N MET A 28 22.59 21.56 -11.54
CA MET A 28 22.12 20.19 -11.27
C MET A 28 21.83 19.98 -9.78
N ASN A 29 22.69 20.44 -8.86
CA ASN A 29 22.45 20.30 -7.43
C ASN A 29 21.23 21.10 -6.95
N LYS A 30 20.99 22.31 -7.48
CA LYS A 30 19.77 23.08 -7.21
C LYS A 30 18.52 22.40 -7.77
N THR A 31 18.62 21.81 -8.95
CA THR A 31 17.51 21.08 -9.59
C THR A 31 17.18 19.79 -8.85
N VAL A 32 18.20 19.04 -8.40
CA VAL A 32 18.05 17.84 -7.55
C VAL A 32 17.45 18.24 -6.20
N ALA A 33 17.95 19.27 -5.54
CA ALA A 33 17.40 19.75 -4.26
C ALA A 33 15.94 20.22 -4.37
N ALA A 34 15.57 20.93 -5.45
CA ALA A 34 14.19 21.30 -5.73
C ALA A 34 13.30 20.08 -6.05
N THR A 35 13.85 19.04 -6.68
CA THR A 35 13.15 17.78 -6.95
C THR A 35 12.95 16.96 -5.67
N GLU A 36 13.91 16.95 -4.74
CA GLU A 36 13.78 16.32 -3.43
C GLU A 36 12.72 17.01 -2.54
N ALA A 37 12.61 18.34 -2.60
CA ALA A 37 11.56 19.06 -1.90
C ALA A 37 10.14 18.66 -2.36
N ASN A 38 9.98 18.34 -3.65
CA ASN A 38 8.72 17.83 -4.20
C ASN A 38 8.38 16.39 -3.76
N LEU A 39 9.32 15.67 -3.16
CA LEU A 39 9.12 14.34 -2.60
C LEU A 39 8.76 14.36 -1.11
N ALA A 40 8.74 15.53 -0.47
CA ALA A 40 8.29 15.67 0.91
C ALA A 40 6.91 15.01 1.10
N PHE A 41 6.73 14.34 2.23
CA PHE A 41 5.48 13.67 2.56
C PHE A 41 5.08 14.00 3.99
N THR A 42 3.81 14.32 4.17
CA THR A 42 3.18 14.50 5.48
C THR A 42 2.14 13.39 5.64
N CYS A 43 2.17 12.69 6.76
CA CYS A 43 1.17 11.66 7.04
C CYS A 43 -0.20 12.29 7.14
N VAL A 44 -1.14 11.73 6.38
CA VAL A 44 -2.55 12.06 6.37
C VAL A 44 -3.31 10.75 6.52
N HIS A 45 -4.33 10.71 7.38
CA HIS A 45 -5.21 9.54 7.46
C HIS A 45 -6.42 9.73 6.55
N GLU A 46 -6.74 8.70 5.77
CA GLU A 46 -7.85 8.74 4.82
C GLU A 46 -9.16 9.13 5.51
N ALA A 47 -9.40 8.57 6.70
CA ALA A 47 -10.62 8.80 7.47
C ALA A 47 -10.89 10.26 7.84
N ASP A 48 -9.84 11.11 7.89
CA ASP A 48 -9.97 12.52 8.30
C ASP A 48 -10.56 13.40 7.19
N HIS A 49 -10.63 12.89 5.95
CA HIS A 49 -10.99 13.68 4.77
C HIS A 49 -12.09 13.06 3.91
N LEU A 50 -12.73 11.99 4.39
CA LEU A 50 -13.84 11.35 3.69
C LEU A 50 -15.15 12.14 3.91
N PRO A 51 -15.99 12.32 2.88
CA PRO A 51 -17.26 13.00 3.00
C PRO A 51 -18.25 12.19 3.85
N ALA A 52 -19.21 12.90 4.45
CA ALA A 52 -20.33 12.27 5.13
C ALA A 52 -21.17 11.43 4.15
N LEU A 53 -21.68 10.30 4.64
CA LEU A 53 -22.49 9.38 3.84
C LEU A 53 -23.97 9.70 3.96
N ASP A 54 -24.70 9.67 2.84
CA ASP A 54 -26.16 9.80 2.83
C ASP A 54 -26.79 8.66 3.67
N PRO A 55 -27.68 8.97 4.65
CA PRO A 55 -28.25 7.95 5.53
C PRO A 55 -29.07 6.86 4.83
N GLN A 56 -29.71 7.20 3.70
CA GLN A 56 -30.46 6.21 2.92
C GLN A 56 -29.51 5.33 2.11
N ALA A 57 -28.45 5.90 1.53
CA ALA A 57 -27.41 5.17 0.84
C ALA A 57 -26.68 4.19 1.77
N ASP A 58 -26.40 4.60 3.01
CA ASP A 58 -25.77 3.75 4.02
C ASP A 58 -26.68 2.58 4.45
N LYS A 59 -28.00 2.72 4.39
CA LYS A 59 -28.93 1.59 4.58
C LYS A 59 -28.78 0.55 3.47
N TRP A 60 -28.76 0.96 2.20
CA TRP A 60 -28.55 0.03 1.07
C TRP A 60 -27.18 -0.64 1.14
N PHE A 61 -26.14 0.11 1.48
CA PHE A 61 -24.81 -0.44 1.72
C PHE A 61 -24.82 -1.50 2.83
N LYS A 62 -25.41 -1.21 3.99
CA LYS A 62 -25.51 -2.16 5.11
C LYS A 62 -26.30 -3.41 4.74
N GLN A 63 -27.40 -3.25 3.98
CA GLN A 63 -28.18 -4.37 3.45
C GLN A 63 -27.32 -5.24 2.52
N ALA A 64 -26.59 -4.65 1.58
CA ALA A 64 -25.69 -5.37 0.68
C ALA A 64 -24.60 -6.13 1.47
N ARG A 65 -24.03 -5.51 2.52
CA ARG A 65 -23.07 -6.17 3.42
C ARG A 65 -23.67 -7.35 4.19
N ALA A 66 -24.90 -7.23 4.69
CA ALA A 66 -25.60 -8.31 5.36
C ALA A 66 -25.84 -9.48 4.38
N MET A 67 -26.29 -9.17 3.16
CA MET A 67 -26.45 -10.15 2.08
C MET A 67 -25.13 -10.83 1.73
N GLN A 68 -23.99 -10.13 1.67
CA GLN A 68 -22.67 -10.75 1.44
C GLN A 68 -22.25 -11.69 2.57
N LYS A 69 -22.56 -11.35 3.83
CA LYS A 69 -22.14 -12.12 5.01
C LYS A 69 -23.03 -13.31 5.36
N ALA A 70 -24.29 -13.33 4.89
CA ALA A 70 -25.20 -14.43 5.22
C ALA A 70 -24.61 -15.81 4.81
N PRO A 71 -25.03 -16.93 5.40
CA PRO A 71 -24.66 -18.24 4.88
C PRO A 71 -25.32 -18.51 3.52
N GLY A 72 -24.79 -19.49 2.78
CA GLY A 72 -25.39 -20.00 1.54
C GLY A 72 -25.04 -19.23 0.26
N ALA A 73 -25.64 -19.68 -0.85
CA ALA A 73 -25.44 -19.12 -2.18
C ALA A 73 -25.85 -17.64 -2.24
N LYS A 74 -25.11 -16.85 -3.02
CA LYS A 74 -25.29 -15.40 -3.14
C LYS A 74 -25.83 -15.02 -4.51
N ASP A 75 -26.85 -14.18 -4.51
CA ASP A 75 -27.18 -13.37 -5.66
C ASP A 75 -26.30 -12.12 -5.65
N TYR A 76 -25.15 -12.22 -6.29
CA TYR A 76 -24.20 -11.11 -6.38
C TYR A 76 -24.71 -9.94 -7.24
N ASN A 77 -25.65 -10.18 -8.17
CA ASN A 77 -26.24 -9.10 -8.95
C ASN A 77 -27.21 -8.28 -8.09
N ALA A 78 -28.03 -8.92 -7.25
CA ALA A 78 -28.85 -8.22 -6.28
C ALA A 78 -28.02 -7.38 -5.29
N ILE A 79 -26.89 -7.93 -4.83
CA ILE A 79 -25.94 -7.22 -3.96
C ILE A 79 -25.32 -6.02 -4.71
N ALA A 80 -24.86 -6.22 -5.94
CA ALA A 80 -24.28 -5.16 -6.77
C ALA A 80 -25.29 -4.04 -7.03
N ASN A 81 -26.57 -4.36 -7.25
CA ASN A 81 -27.62 -3.37 -7.46
C ASN A 81 -27.84 -2.48 -6.22
N LEU A 82 -27.79 -3.03 -5.00
CA LEU A 82 -27.81 -2.23 -3.78
C LEU A 82 -26.58 -1.31 -3.68
N TYR A 83 -25.40 -1.79 -4.09
CA TYR A 83 -24.22 -0.93 -4.14
C TYR A 83 -24.34 0.17 -5.21
N ARG A 84 -24.95 -0.10 -6.36
CA ARG A 84 -25.25 0.91 -7.38
C ARG A 84 -26.19 1.98 -6.85
N GLN A 85 -27.29 1.59 -6.20
CA GLN A 85 -28.22 2.54 -5.56
C GLN A 85 -27.52 3.42 -4.51
N ALA A 86 -26.63 2.84 -3.70
CA ALA A 86 -25.84 3.62 -2.75
C ALA A 86 -24.82 4.53 -3.46
N ALA A 87 -24.16 4.03 -4.52
CA ALA A 87 -23.19 4.79 -5.31
C ALA A 87 -23.81 5.95 -6.10
N GLU A 88 -25.07 5.85 -6.51
CA GLU A 88 -25.83 6.98 -7.10
C GLU A 88 -25.88 8.16 -6.13
N LYS A 89 -25.91 7.89 -4.82
CA LYS A 89 -25.84 8.87 -3.72
C LYS A 89 -24.45 9.00 -3.11
N ASP A 90 -23.41 8.87 -3.93
CA ASP A 90 -22.02 9.18 -3.60
C ASP A 90 -21.41 8.34 -2.47
N HIS A 91 -22.00 7.17 -2.17
CA HIS A 91 -21.55 6.31 -1.09
C HIS A 91 -20.24 5.58 -1.44
N TYR A 92 -19.11 6.18 -1.10
CA TYR A 92 -17.78 5.69 -1.51
C TYR A 92 -17.46 4.25 -1.06
N LYS A 93 -17.94 3.78 0.10
CA LYS A 93 -17.73 2.37 0.52
C LYS A 93 -18.50 1.39 -0.37
N ALA A 94 -19.62 1.82 -0.95
CA ALA A 94 -20.39 1.01 -1.88
C ALA A 94 -19.71 0.97 -3.25
N MET A 95 -19.18 2.11 -3.69
CA MET A 95 -18.35 2.22 -4.90
C MET A 95 -17.14 1.27 -4.85
N ILE A 96 -16.38 1.29 -3.74
CA ILE A 96 -15.22 0.41 -3.55
C ILE A 96 -15.65 -1.07 -3.58
N ASN A 97 -16.72 -1.43 -2.87
CA ASN A 97 -17.20 -2.82 -2.85
C ASN A 97 -17.73 -3.28 -4.21
N LEU A 98 -18.40 -2.41 -4.96
CA LEU A 98 -18.88 -2.70 -6.31
C LEU A 98 -17.72 -2.91 -7.27
N GLN A 99 -16.69 -2.05 -7.24
CA GLN A 99 -15.49 -2.23 -8.04
C GLN A 99 -14.83 -3.58 -7.76
N ASN A 100 -14.68 -3.95 -6.48
CA ASN A 100 -14.11 -5.24 -6.10
C ASN A 100 -14.94 -6.43 -6.63
N MET A 101 -16.27 -6.34 -6.59
CA MET A 101 -17.15 -7.38 -7.11
C MET A 101 -17.07 -7.51 -8.63
N LEU A 102 -17.05 -6.39 -9.35
CA LEU A 102 -16.94 -6.36 -10.81
C LEU A 102 -15.57 -6.87 -11.26
N TYR A 103 -14.49 -6.45 -10.60
CA TYR A 103 -13.13 -6.90 -10.91
C TYR A 103 -12.98 -8.41 -10.72
N GLN A 104 -13.54 -8.96 -9.64
CA GLN A 104 -13.57 -10.41 -9.36
C GLN A 104 -14.59 -11.18 -10.20
N ARG A 105 -15.34 -10.51 -11.09
CA ARG A 105 -16.40 -11.10 -11.93
C ARG A 105 -17.49 -11.79 -11.12
N LEU A 106 -17.75 -11.34 -9.90
CA LEU A 106 -18.84 -11.83 -9.06
C LEU A 106 -20.20 -11.29 -9.52
N ALA A 107 -20.23 -10.09 -10.07
CA ALA A 107 -21.42 -9.46 -10.62
C ALA A 107 -21.25 -9.13 -12.11
N GLU A 108 -22.36 -9.10 -12.83
CA GLU A 108 -22.43 -8.57 -14.18
C GLU A 108 -22.42 -7.04 -14.16
N PRO A 109 -21.81 -6.40 -15.19
CA PRO A 109 -21.89 -4.96 -15.33
C PRO A 109 -23.32 -4.52 -15.64
N VAL A 110 -23.60 -3.21 -15.55
CA VAL A 110 -24.88 -2.65 -16.03
C VAL A 110 -25.07 -2.91 -17.52
N ASP A 111 -26.33 -3.04 -17.95
CA ASP A 111 -26.67 -3.33 -19.35
C ASP A 111 -26.01 -2.33 -20.31
N GLY A 112 -25.40 -2.86 -21.37
CA GLY A 112 -24.71 -2.06 -22.38
C GLY A 112 -23.33 -1.54 -21.96
N LYS A 113 -22.81 -1.92 -20.79
CA LYS A 113 -21.44 -1.64 -20.36
C LYS A 113 -20.63 -2.92 -20.20
N THR A 114 -19.34 -2.82 -20.47
CA THR A 114 -18.35 -3.81 -20.06
C THR A 114 -17.94 -3.55 -18.60
N ARG A 115 -17.40 -4.58 -17.92
CA ARG A 115 -16.87 -4.42 -16.55
C ARG A 115 -15.79 -3.34 -16.44
N PRO A 116 -14.80 -3.27 -17.35
CA PRO A 116 -13.81 -2.19 -17.31
C PRO A 116 -14.45 -0.80 -17.39
N GLU A 117 -15.43 -0.60 -18.28
CA GLU A 117 -16.10 0.70 -18.39
C GLU A 117 -16.82 1.10 -17.10
N GLU A 118 -17.52 0.16 -16.45
CA GLU A 118 -18.22 0.48 -15.20
C GLU A 118 -17.25 0.79 -14.06
N VAL A 119 -16.17 0.01 -13.88
CA VAL A 119 -15.22 0.28 -12.78
C VAL A 119 -14.42 1.55 -13.00
N ILE A 120 -14.12 1.92 -14.25
CA ILE A 120 -13.47 3.19 -14.60
C ILE A 120 -14.41 4.34 -14.25
N ALA A 121 -15.69 4.28 -14.65
CA ALA A 121 -16.67 5.30 -14.31
C ALA A 121 -16.82 5.48 -12.79
N ILE A 122 -16.76 4.39 -12.02
CA ILE A 122 -16.78 4.45 -10.56
C ILE A 122 -15.51 5.13 -10.00
N ALA A 123 -14.32 4.82 -10.55
CA ALA A 123 -13.07 5.45 -10.13
C ALA A 123 -13.07 6.96 -10.43
N GLU A 124 -13.51 7.34 -11.62
CA GLU A 124 -13.66 8.74 -12.03
C GLU A 124 -14.64 9.48 -11.12
N LYS A 125 -15.79 8.86 -10.78
CA LYS A 125 -16.75 9.43 -9.83
C LYS A 125 -16.13 9.63 -8.44
N MET A 126 -15.40 8.63 -7.93
CA MET A 126 -14.69 8.76 -6.66
C MET A 126 -13.65 9.89 -6.70
N MET A 127 -12.91 10.05 -7.79
CA MET A 127 -11.96 11.16 -7.97
C MET A 127 -12.67 12.52 -8.00
N GLN A 128 -13.81 12.64 -8.68
CA GLN A 128 -14.63 13.86 -8.70
C GLN A 128 -15.11 14.26 -7.29
N LEU A 129 -15.39 13.26 -6.45
CA LEU A 129 -15.78 13.41 -5.05
C LEU A 129 -14.57 13.60 -4.11
N ASN A 130 -13.34 13.70 -4.64
CA ASN A 130 -12.09 13.74 -3.88
C ASN A 130 -11.90 12.56 -2.92
N ILE A 131 -12.41 11.37 -3.27
CA ILE A 131 -12.19 10.15 -2.52
C ILE A 131 -10.82 9.56 -2.90
N PRO A 132 -9.88 9.40 -1.94
CA PRO A 132 -8.52 8.95 -2.22
C PRO A 132 -8.45 7.58 -2.92
N ALA A 133 -9.35 6.66 -2.57
CA ALA A 133 -9.47 5.35 -3.19
C ALA A 133 -9.73 5.38 -4.72
N GLY A 134 -10.35 6.45 -5.25
CA GLY A 134 -10.54 6.62 -6.69
C GLY A 134 -9.24 6.82 -7.44
N TYR A 135 -8.32 7.61 -6.88
CA TYR A 135 -6.99 7.80 -7.44
C TYR A 135 -6.17 6.51 -7.39
N TYR A 136 -6.23 5.78 -6.28
CA TYR A 136 -5.57 4.47 -6.18
C TYR A 136 -6.11 3.48 -7.23
N ALA A 137 -7.43 3.37 -7.38
CA ALA A 137 -8.05 2.50 -8.37
C ALA A 137 -7.63 2.84 -9.81
N MET A 138 -7.62 4.13 -10.17
CA MET A 138 -7.14 4.58 -11.48
C MET A 138 -5.66 4.26 -11.70
N GLY A 139 -4.82 4.43 -10.68
CA GLY A 139 -3.41 4.03 -10.70
C GLY A 139 -3.27 2.54 -11.03
N HIS A 140 -4.05 1.69 -10.36
CA HIS A 140 -4.06 0.25 -10.63
C HIS A 140 -4.51 -0.08 -12.05
N TYR A 141 -5.57 0.56 -12.56
CA TYR A 141 -6.05 0.31 -13.92
C TYR A 141 -5.03 0.74 -15.00
N LEU A 142 -4.31 1.84 -14.78
CA LEU A 142 -3.21 2.28 -15.66
C LEU A 142 -2.02 1.33 -15.58
N GLU A 143 -1.69 0.81 -14.40
CA GLU A 143 -0.59 -0.14 -14.21
C GLU A 143 -0.83 -1.46 -14.96
N THR A 144 -2.07 -1.98 -14.89
CA THR A 144 -2.45 -3.26 -15.51
C THR A 144 -2.94 -3.11 -16.95
N GLY A 145 -3.39 -1.93 -17.36
CA GLY A 145 -4.09 -1.70 -18.63
C GLY A 145 -5.53 -2.21 -18.63
N TYR A 146 -6.20 -2.21 -17.47
CA TYR A 146 -7.58 -2.71 -17.36
C TYR A 146 -8.58 -1.64 -17.79
N GLY A 147 -9.07 -1.74 -19.03
CA GLY A 147 -10.03 -0.78 -19.62
C GLY A 147 -9.45 0.56 -20.04
N VAL A 148 -8.19 0.84 -19.67
CA VAL A 148 -7.41 2.00 -20.10
C VAL A 148 -6.11 1.54 -20.76
N LYS A 149 -5.49 2.41 -21.56
CA LYS A 149 -4.15 2.14 -22.09
C LYS A 149 -3.17 2.05 -20.93
N ARG A 150 -2.40 0.96 -20.89
CA ARG A 150 -1.38 0.74 -19.86
C ARG A 150 -0.35 1.88 -19.86
N ASP A 151 -0.14 2.49 -18.70
CA ASP A 151 0.86 3.54 -18.47
C ASP A 151 1.33 3.49 -17.00
N LYS A 152 2.47 2.83 -16.78
CA LYS A 152 3.04 2.68 -15.44
C LYS A 152 3.53 4.00 -14.84
N THR A 153 3.97 4.94 -15.68
CA THR A 153 4.46 6.24 -15.19
C THR A 153 3.28 7.07 -14.70
N ALA A 154 2.19 7.12 -15.47
CA ALA A 154 0.96 7.76 -15.03
C ALA A 154 0.39 7.10 -13.77
N ALA A 155 0.43 5.76 -13.67
CA ALA A 155 0.00 5.03 -12.48
C ALA A 155 0.67 5.52 -11.20
N LEU A 156 1.99 5.74 -11.21
CA LEU A 156 2.74 6.26 -10.07
C LEU A 156 2.27 7.65 -9.63
N THR A 157 1.90 8.53 -10.57
CA THR A 157 1.32 9.84 -10.26
C THR A 157 -0.02 9.70 -9.52
N TYR A 158 -0.86 8.77 -9.94
CA TYR A 158 -2.14 8.49 -9.30
C TYR A 158 -1.97 7.86 -7.91
N PHE A 159 -1.06 6.90 -7.75
CA PHE A 159 -0.74 6.33 -6.44
C PHE A 159 -0.16 7.37 -5.48
N ARG A 160 0.72 8.26 -5.97
CA ARG A 160 1.24 9.38 -5.18
C ARG A 160 0.12 10.33 -4.75
N LYS A 161 -0.78 10.70 -5.66
CA LYS A 161 -1.93 11.53 -5.31
C LYS A 161 -2.82 10.86 -4.26
N ALA A 162 -3.09 9.56 -4.38
CA ALA A 162 -3.83 8.81 -3.38
C ALA A 162 -3.11 8.82 -2.02
N ALA A 163 -1.79 8.60 -2.01
CA ALA A 163 -0.97 8.60 -0.80
C ALA A 163 -1.02 9.95 -0.06
N ASP A 164 -0.89 11.05 -0.81
CA ASP A 164 -0.92 12.42 -0.31
C ASP A 164 -2.29 12.80 0.26
N MET A 165 -3.36 12.15 -0.22
CA MET A 165 -4.71 12.29 0.31
C MET A 165 -5.04 11.29 1.42
N GLY A 166 -4.06 10.53 1.89
CA GLY A 166 -4.18 9.66 3.04
C GLY A 166 -4.52 8.20 2.74
N ASN A 167 -4.73 7.82 1.47
CA ASN A 167 -5.08 6.44 1.12
C ASN A 167 -3.96 5.48 1.56
N PRO A 168 -4.25 4.50 2.43
CA PRO A 168 -3.21 3.63 2.98
C PRO A 168 -2.56 2.73 1.91
N GLU A 169 -3.30 2.32 0.87
CA GLU A 169 -2.75 1.52 -0.24
C GLU A 169 -1.80 2.36 -1.10
N GLY A 170 -2.15 3.61 -1.41
CA GLY A 170 -1.25 4.54 -2.11
C GLY A 170 0.01 4.83 -1.31
N GLN A 171 -0.13 5.06 0.01
CA GLN A 171 1.01 5.22 0.92
C GLN A 171 1.90 3.98 0.95
N TYR A 172 1.31 2.78 0.94
CA TYR A 172 2.03 1.52 0.85
C TYR A 172 2.80 1.40 -0.47
N VAL A 173 2.13 1.55 -1.62
CA VAL A 173 2.74 1.38 -2.95
C VAL A 173 3.91 2.33 -3.16
N ILE A 174 3.74 3.62 -2.85
CA ILE A 174 4.84 4.58 -2.96
C ILE A 174 5.92 4.34 -1.90
N GLY A 175 5.52 4.04 -0.67
CA GLY A 175 6.46 3.75 0.41
C GLY A 175 7.34 2.54 0.11
N GLU A 176 6.78 1.46 -0.42
CA GLU A 176 7.51 0.26 -0.85
C GLU A 176 8.49 0.58 -1.98
N LEU A 177 8.04 1.30 -3.00
CA LEU A 177 8.90 1.77 -4.10
C LEU A 177 10.09 2.56 -3.56
N LEU A 178 9.87 3.51 -2.66
CA LEU A 178 10.94 4.35 -2.10
C LEU A 178 11.82 3.59 -1.10
N LEU A 179 11.35 2.52 -0.45
CA LEU A 179 12.15 1.71 0.49
C LEU A 179 12.95 0.59 -0.19
N THR A 180 12.60 0.24 -1.43
CA THR A 180 13.28 -0.82 -2.18
C THR A 180 14.58 -0.29 -2.77
N GLY A 181 15.74 -0.69 -2.23
CA GLY A 181 17.03 -0.15 -2.66
C GLY A 181 17.51 -0.65 -4.03
N ARG A 182 17.03 -1.82 -4.47
CA ARG A 182 17.43 -2.45 -5.73
C ARG A 182 16.28 -3.24 -6.33
N PHE A 183 16.25 -3.34 -7.65
CA PHE A 183 15.32 -4.19 -8.40
C PHE A 183 16.08 -5.28 -9.14
N GLU A 184 15.40 -6.38 -9.43
CA GLU A 184 15.90 -7.37 -10.38
C GLU A 184 16.17 -6.73 -11.74
N ASP A 185 17.33 -7.02 -12.31
CA ASP A 185 17.74 -6.49 -13.59
C ASP A 185 17.42 -7.48 -14.72
N THR A 186 16.20 -7.37 -15.23
CA THR A 186 15.70 -8.20 -16.33
C THR A 186 16.35 -7.90 -17.69
N SER A 187 17.27 -6.93 -17.78
CA SER A 187 17.98 -6.62 -19.02
C SER A 187 19.09 -7.62 -19.32
N ASN A 188 19.58 -8.33 -18.31
CA ASN A 188 20.53 -9.42 -18.44
C ASN A 188 19.96 -10.69 -17.79
N PRO A 189 19.01 -11.37 -18.45
CA PRO A 189 18.40 -12.56 -17.89
C PRO A 189 19.39 -13.74 -17.91
N ASP A 190 19.94 -14.05 -16.74
CA ASP A 190 20.70 -15.28 -16.51
C ASP A 190 19.79 -16.30 -15.80
N PRO A 191 19.62 -17.53 -16.32
CA PRO A 191 18.75 -18.53 -15.71
C PRO A 191 19.26 -19.08 -14.36
N TYR A 192 20.51 -18.83 -14.01
CA TYR A 192 21.15 -19.31 -12.78
C TYR A 192 21.47 -18.21 -11.77
N VAL A 193 21.47 -16.94 -12.19
CA VAL A 193 21.84 -15.80 -11.34
C VAL A 193 20.84 -14.65 -11.47
N VAL A 194 20.28 -14.23 -10.34
CA VAL A 194 19.46 -13.01 -10.29
C VAL A 194 20.39 -11.80 -10.16
N HIS A 195 20.43 -10.99 -11.21
CA HIS A 195 21.13 -9.70 -11.18
C HIS A 195 20.24 -8.62 -10.58
N PHE A 196 20.83 -7.68 -9.84
CA PHE A 196 20.11 -6.56 -9.24
C PHE A 196 20.73 -5.23 -9.67
N LYS A 197 19.88 -4.24 -9.96
CA LYS A 197 20.28 -2.85 -10.23
C LYS A 197 19.77 -1.90 -9.15
N PRO A 198 20.49 -0.79 -8.87
CA PRO A 198 20.02 0.26 -7.96
C PRO A 198 18.64 0.79 -8.36
N ASN A 199 17.78 1.02 -7.37
CA ASN A 199 16.55 1.77 -7.58
C ASN A 199 16.84 3.28 -7.48
N PRO A 200 16.70 4.07 -8.56
CA PRO A 200 16.94 5.51 -8.51
C PRO A 200 15.95 6.26 -7.60
N ALA A 201 14.77 5.68 -7.35
CA ALA A 201 13.74 6.25 -6.47
C ALA A 201 13.99 5.94 -4.99
N TYR A 202 15.04 5.21 -4.61
CA TYR A 202 15.28 4.85 -3.21
C TYR A 202 15.42 6.09 -2.30
N ARG A 203 14.47 6.30 -1.38
CA ARG A 203 14.39 7.41 -0.42
C ARG A 203 13.86 6.90 0.92
N PRO A 204 14.70 6.20 1.71
CA PRO A 204 14.24 5.46 2.89
C PRO A 204 13.63 6.36 3.97
N GLU A 205 14.08 7.61 4.11
CA GLU A 205 13.54 8.53 5.11
C GLU A 205 12.09 8.90 4.84
N ILE A 206 11.73 9.17 3.59
CA ILE A 206 10.35 9.45 3.16
C ILE A 206 9.51 8.18 3.23
N ALA A 207 10.06 7.07 2.71
CA ALA A 207 9.41 5.78 2.65
C ALA A 207 8.95 5.27 4.03
N LYS A 208 9.80 5.40 5.06
CA LYS A 208 9.45 5.03 6.44
C LYS A 208 8.22 5.78 6.94
N VAL A 209 8.13 7.08 6.67
CA VAL A 209 7.00 7.91 7.10
C VAL A 209 5.71 7.47 6.40
N MET A 210 5.78 7.19 5.09
CA MET A 210 4.63 6.69 4.31
C MET A 210 4.13 5.34 4.83
N LEU A 211 5.03 4.37 4.99
CA LEU A 211 4.69 3.03 5.44
C LEU A 211 4.19 3.02 6.88
N ALA A 212 4.78 3.84 7.75
CA ALA A 212 4.29 4.01 9.12
C ALA A 212 2.88 4.62 9.14
N CYS A 213 2.61 5.60 8.27
CA CYS A 213 1.27 6.18 8.12
C CYS A 213 0.25 5.12 7.69
N ALA A 214 0.55 4.34 6.65
CA ALA A 214 -0.31 3.24 6.19
C ALA A 214 -0.52 2.17 7.27
N ALA A 215 0.55 1.77 7.97
CA ALA A 215 0.51 0.79 9.05
C ALA A 215 -0.40 1.25 10.20
N ASN A 216 -0.32 2.51 10.61
CA ASN A 216 -1.16 3.08 11.67
C ASN A 216 -2.64 3.20 11.27
N GLN A 217 -2.94 3.25 9.97
CA GLN A 217 -4.29 3.13 9.43
C GLN A 217 -4.79 1.67 9.34
N GLY A 218 -3.95 0.69 9.74
CA GLY A 218 -4.31 -0.73 9.74
C GLY A 218 -3.92 -1.49 8.47
N HIS A 219 -3.01 -0.97 7.65
CA HIS A 219 -2.49 -1.69 6.48
C HIS A 219 -1.40 -2.69 6.91
N GLY A 220 -1.71 -3.98 6.81
CA GLY A 220 -0.86 -5.06 7.33
C GLY A 220 0.46 -5.24 6.58
N GLU A 221 0.41 -5.16 5.25
CA GLU A 221 1.56 -5.30 4.35
C GLU A 221 2.56 -4.15 4.58
N ALA A 222 2.08 -2.91 4.71
CA ALA A 222 2.93 -1.76 5.04
C ALA A 222 3.65 -1.95 6.37
N ALA A 223 2.93 -2.41 7.40
CA ALA A 223 3.50 -2.71 8.71
C ALA A 223 4.55 -3.83 8.63
N GLY A 224 4.25 -4.92 7.93
CA GLY A 224 5.17 -6.04 7.74
C GLY A 224 6.42 -5.67 6.94
N TRP A 225 6.27 -4.89 5.86
CA TRP A 225 7.37 -4.43 5.04
C TRP A 225 8.32 -3.53 5.83
N LEU A 226 7.77 -2.56 6.55
CA LEU A 226 8.55 -1.65 7.39
C LEU A 226 9.26 -2.41 8.53
N ALA A 227 8.59 -3.37 9.17
CA ALA A 227 9.20 -4.24 10.18
C ALA A 227 10.36 -5.07 9.61
N GLY A 228 10.19 -5.63 8.41
CA GLY A 228 11.23 -6.36 7.69
C GLY A 228 12.45 -5.50 7.39
N TRP A 229 12.24 -4.25 6.97
CA TRP A 229 13.32 -3.30 6.73
C TRP A 229 14.08 -2.93 8.01
N TYR A 230 13.38 -2.64 9.11
CA TYR A 230 14.02 -2.39 10.41
C TYR A 230 14.85 -3.59 10.88
N LYS A 231 14.30 -4.80 10.76
CA LYS A 231 14.97 -6.05 11.15
C LYS A 231 16.21 -6.33 10.29
N LEU A 232 16.04 -6.33 8.96
CA LEU A 232 17.03 -6.88 8.05
C LEU A 232 18.09 -5.86 7.67
N ILE A 233 17.70 -4.60 7.48
CA ILE A 233 18.56 -3.53 6.99
C ILE A 233 19.15 -2.72 8.14
N GLN A 234 18.32 -2.26 9.08
CA GLN A 234 18.77 -1.41 10.18
C GLN A 234 19.28 -2.16 11.41
N LYS A 235 18.93 -3.45 11.55
CA LYS A 235 19.13 -4.23 12.78
C LYS A 235 18.48 -3.59 14.01
N ASP A 236 17.44 -2.79 13.79
CA ASP A 236 16.65 -2.16 14.85
C ASP A 236 15.47 -3.07 15.21
N TYR A 237 15.75 -4.03 16.09
CA TYR A 237 14.75 -5.03 16.48
C TYR A 237 13.61 -4.41 17.28
N LYS A 238 13.85 -3.35 18.04
CA LYS A 238 12.82 -2.68 18.83
C LYS A 238 11.72 -2.12 17.92
N ASN A 239 12.10 -1.38 16.88
CA ASN A 239 11.11 -0.88 15.91
C ASN A 239 10.51 -2.02 15.07
N ALA A 240 11.31 -3.02 14.69
CA ALA A 240 10.79 -4.17 13.96
C ALA A 240 9.64 -4.88 14.72
N ILE A 241 9.81 -5.13 16.03
CA ILE A 241 8.81 -5.76 16.89
C ILE A 241 7.51 -4.93 16.93
N VAL A 242 7.61 -3.62 17.07
CA VAL A 242 6.44 -2.72 17.09
C VAL A 242 5.65 -2.80 15.77
N TYR A 243 6.32 -2.72 14.63
CA TYR A 243 5.64 -2.81 13.34
C TYR A 243 5.17 -4.22 13.00
N TYR A 244 5.87 -5.27 13.45
CA TYR A 244 5.33 -6.62 13.36
C TYR A 244 4.04 -6.74 14.19
N GLN A 245 3.97 -6.21 15.41
CA GLN A 245 2.74 -6.19 16.21
C GLN A 245 1.59 -5.46 15.51
N LEU A 246 1.86 -4.30 14.89
CA LEU A 246 0.87 -3.60 14.06
C LEU A 246 0.42 -4.43 12.87
N GLY A 247 1.34 -5.14 12.21
CA GLY A 247 1.01 -6.09 11.16
C GLY A 247 0.11 -7.21 11.67
N VAL A 248 0.39 -7.80 12.84
CA VAL A 248 -0.47 -8.82 13.46
C VAL A 248 -1.86 -8.27 13.75
N LYS A 249 -1.96 -7.07 14.34
CA LYS A 249 -3.21 -6.35 14.59
C LYS A 249 -4.05 -6.21 13.30
N ALA A 250 -3.38 -5.90 12.20
CA ALA A 250 -3.94 -5.78 10.85
C ALA A 250 -4.13 -7.12 10.10
N GLY A 251 -3.85 -8.27 10.71
CA GLY A 251 -4.03 -9.58 10.10
C GLY A 251 -2.94 -9.98 9.09
N HIS A 252 -1.75 -9.39 9.16
CA HIS A 252 -0.63 -9.74 8.29
C HIS A 252 0.03 -11.05 8.74
N LYS A 253 -0.15 -12.11 7.94
CA LYS A 253 0.30 -13.48 8.27
C LYS A 253 1.80 -13.58 8.55
N ILE A 254 2.63 -12.88 7.79
CA ILE A 254 4.09 -12.98 7.92
C ILE A 254 4.55 -12.31 9.21
N SER A 255 3.91 -11.23 9.63
CA SER A 255 4.18 -10.62 10.93
C SER A 255 3.87 -11.58 12.08
N ALA A 256 2.72 -12.28 12.03
CA ALA A 256 2.36 -13.24 13.08
C ALA A 256 3.33 -14.42 13.15
N MET A 257 3.72 -14.95 11.98
CA MET A 257 4.73 -16.00 11.88
C MET A 257 6.09 -15.55 12.42
N GLN A 258 6.54 -14.35 12.07
CA GLN A 258 7.81 -13.78 12.55
C GLN A 258 7.82 -13.59 14.06
N MET A 259 6.72 -13.10 14.64
CA MET A 259 6.60 -12.93 16.08
C MET A 259 6.59 -14.28 16.82
N ALA A 260 5.89 -15.29 16.29
CA ALA A 260 5.92 -16.64 16.84
C ALA A 260 7.35 -17.23 16.83
N GLY A 261 8.06 -17.11 15.71
CA GLY A 261 9.45 -17.54 15.58
C GLY A 261 10.38 -16.83 16.55
N ALA A 262 10.26 -15.51 16.68
CA ALA A 262 11.12 -14.70 17.53
C ALA A 262 11.02 -15.07 19.02
N PHE A 263 9.81 -15.31 19.53
CA PHE A 263 9.60 -15.69 20.94
C PHE A 263 10.02 -17.13 21.26
N ASN A 264 10.41 -17.94 20.28
CA ASN A 264 11.10 -19.21 20.57
C ASN A 264 12.53 -19.01 21.10
N GLY A 265 13.03 -17.76 21.10
CA GLY A 265 14.37 -17.41 21.55
C GLY A 265 15.47 -18.02 20.67
N PRO A 266 15.42 -17.83 19.33
CA PRO A 266 16.41 -18.40 18.43
C PRO A 266 17.80 -17.78 18.66
N SER A 267 18.86 -18.52 18.30
CA SER A 267 20.23 -17.98 18.26
C SER A 267 20.32 -16.78 17.29
N PRO A 268 21.20 -15.78 17.54
CA PRO A 268 21.49 -14.69 16.59
C PRO A 268 21.84 -15.15 15.16
N ASP A 269 22.35 -16.37 15.00
CA ASP A 269 22.67 -16.95 13.69
C ASP A 269 21.42 -17.30 12.87
N ASN A 270 20.28 -17.56 13.53
CA ASN A 270 18.99 -17.71 12.85
C ASN A 270 18.43 -16.33 12.49
N ARG A 271 18.97 -15.75 11.42
CA ARG A 271 18.51 -14.47 10.85
C ARG A 271 17.03 -14.49 10.43
N GLY A 272 16.47 -15.69 10.23
CA GLY A 272 15.08 -15.91 9.87
C GLY A 272 14.11 -15.44 10.93
N ASP A 273 14.39 -15.72 12.21
CA ASP A 273 13.47 -15.48 13.33
C ASP A 273 14.04 -14.53 14.40
N TYR A 274 15.34 -14.30 14.44
CA TYR A 274 15.98 -13.52 15.50
C TYR A 274 15.51 -12.05 15.53
N LEU A 275 15.01 -11.62 16.71
CA LEU A 275 14.63 -10.23 17.05
C LEU A 275 15.19 -9.80 18.43
N ALA A 276 16.21 -10.47 18.95
CA ALA A 276 16.77 -10.18 20.28
C ALA A 276 15.73 -10.19 21.41
N LEU A 277 14.78 -11.15 21.34
CA LEU A 277 13.78 -11.39 22.36
C LEU A 277 14.15 -12.61 23.19
N ASP A 278 13.89 -12.55 24.49
CA ASP A 278 13.98 -13.71 25.36
C ASP A 278 12.94 -14.77 24.97
N LYS A 279 13.27 -16.03 25.25
CA LYS A 279 12.36 -17.15 25.02
C LYS A 279 11.12 -16.98 25.89
N ASP A 280 9.95 -16.93 25.25
CA ASP A 280 8.64 -16.94 25.88
C ASP A 280 7.72 -17.88 25.11
N SER A 281 7.62 -19.12 25.60
CA SER A 281 6.88 -20.19 24.92
C SER A 281 5.38 -19.92 24.85
N GLU A 282 4.81 -19.19 25.80
CA GLU A 282 3.38 -18.86 25.76
C GLU A 282 3.12 -17.74 24.75
N ARG A 283 3.95 -16.69 24.67
CA ARG A 283 3.84 -15.68 23.61
C ARG A 283 3.97 -16.28 22.23
N SER A 284 4.98 -17.14 22.04
CA SER A 284 5.18 -17.89 20.80
C SER A 284 3.91 -18.67 20.41
N ARG A 285 3.33 -19.41 21.36
CA ARG A 285 2.08 -20.16 21.16
C ARG A 285 0.91 -19.26 20.77
N ARG A 286 0.73 -18.11 21.44
CA ARG A 286 -0.38 -17.17 21.13
C ARG A 286 -0.23 -16.58 19.72
N TYR A 287 0.97 -16.17 19.30
CA TYR A 287 1.20 -15.71 17.93
C TYR A 287 1.01 -16.82 16.89
N ASP A 288 1.41 -18.06 17.17
CA ASP A 288 1.17 -19.20 16.28
C ASP A 288 -0.33 -19.49 16.09
N LEU A 289 -1.14 -19.38 17.15
CA LEU A 289 -2.60 -19.48 17.03
C LEU A 289 -3.20 -18.36 16.17
N ILE A 290 -2.71 -17.12 16.34
CA ILE A 290 -3.12 -15.99 15.51
C ILE A 290 -2.72 -16.21 14.05
N TYR A 291 -1.51 -16.68 13.78
CA TYR A 291 -1.04 -17.02 12.45
C TYR A 291 -1.94 -18.08 11.78
N LYS A 292 -2.27 -19.16 12.51
CA LYS A 292 -3.17 -20.22 12.03
C LYS A 292 -4.55 -19.66 11.70
N GLU A 293 -5.08 -18.76 12.53
CA GLU A 293 -6.35 -18.11 12.28
C GLU A 293 -6.33 -17.24 11.02
N ILE A 294 -5.31 -16.39 10.84
CA ILE A 294 -5.15 -15.57 9.64
C ILE A 294 -5.06 -16.45 8.39
N ARG A 295 -4.35 -17.58 8.48
CA ARG A 295 -4.22 -18.52 7.36
C ARG A 295 -5.56 -19.15 6.97
N SER A 296 -6.40 -19.48 7.95
CA SER A 296 -7.74 -20.03 7.72
C SER A 296 -8.78 -18.98 7.34
N ASN A 297 -8.61 -17.74 7.80
CA ASN A 297 -9.48 -16.61 7.53
C ASN A 297 -8.63 -15.37 7.23
N PRO A 298 -8.27 -15.10 5.95
CA PRO A 298 -7.45 -13.95 5.57
C PRO A 298 -8.08 -12.59 5.92
N SER A 299 -9.38 -12.55 6.21
CA SER A 299 -10.09 -11.35 6.68
C SER A 299 -10.03 -11.16 8.20
N ALA A 300 -9.43 -12.08 8.95
CA ALA A 300 -9.26 -11.95 10.39
C ALA A 300 -8.41 -10.73 10.74
N ARG A 301 -8.82 -10.00 11.78
CA ARG A 301 -8.14 -8.82 12.32
C ARG A 301 -8.18 -8.92 13.84
N PHE A 302 -7.18 -8.37 14.51
CA PHE A 302 -6.97 -8.50 15.96
C PHE A 302 -6.80 -7.12 16.60
N PRO A 303 -7.81 -6.23 16.54
CA PRO A 303 -7.70 -4.87 17.07
C PRO A 303 -7.38 -4.81 18.58
N ASP A 304 -7.68 -5.90 19.28
CA ASP A 304 -7.47 -6.19 20.69
C ASP A 304 -6.20 -7.00 20.97
N ILE A 305 -5.23 -7.02 20.04
CA ILE A 305 -4.01 -7.84 20.15
C ILE A 305 -3.27 -7.67 21.49
N ASP A 306 -3.27 -6.48 22.08
CA ASP A 306 -2.58 -6.22 23.35
C ASP A 306 -3.33 -6.81 24.58
N LYS A 307 -4.59 -7.23 24.42
CA LYS A 307 -5.30 -8.05 25.41
C LYS A 307 -5.03 -9.55 25.26
N ILE A 308 -4.42 -9.95 24.15
CA ILE A 308 -4.07 -11.34 23.84
C ILE A 308 -2.59 -11.57 24.09
N VAL A 309 -1.73 -10.72 23.54
CA VAL A 309 -0.27 -10.84 23.56
C VAL A 309 0.40 -9.45 23.52
N PRO A 310 0.35 -8.67 24.62
CA PRO A 310 0.98 -7.33 24.68
C PRO A 310 2.49 -7.44 24.65
N LEU A 311 3.21 -6.59 23.91
CA LEU A 311 4.67 -6.68 23.82
C LEU A 311 5.38 -6.58 25.19
N PRO A 312 6.54 -7.26 25.39
CA PRO A 312 7.37 -7.05 26.58
C PRO A 312 7.74 -5.56 26.76
N PRO A 313 7.90 -5.09 28.01
CA PRO A 313 8.01 -5.88 29.25
C PRO A 313 6.66 -6.20 29.92
N ALA A 314 5.52 -5.92 29.30
CA ALA A 314 4.22 -6.26 29.87
C ALA A 314 4.11 -7.78 30.13
N GLU A 315 3.44 -8.17 31.19
CA GLU A 315 3.12 -9.59 31.43
C GLU A 315 1.97 -10.05 30.54
N LEU A 316 1.89 -11.35 30.28
CA LEU A 316 0.79 -11.93 29.53
C LEU A 316 -0.49 -11.92 30.39
N PRO A 317 -1.61 -11.36 29.89
CA PRO A 317 -2.88 -11.45 30.59
C PRO A 317 -3.44 -12.87 30.54
N GLU A 318 -4.37 -13.19 31.45
CA GLU A 318 -5.24 -14.35 31.29
C GLU A 318 -5.97 -14.28 29.95
N TRP A 319 -6.01 -15.41 29.24
CA TRP A 319 -6.62 -15.49 27.92
C TRP A 319 -7.28 -16.85 27.73
N ASP A 320 -8.56 -16.84 27.38
CA ASP A 320 -9.40 -18.04 27.22
C ASP A 320 -9.12 -18.83 25.93
N GLY A 321 -8.13 -18.42 25.14
CA GLY A 321 -7.79 -19.04 23.87
C GLY A 321 -8.71 -18.66 22.70
N THR A 322 -9.59 -17.68 22.87
CA THR A 322 -10.55 -17.23 21.85
C THR A 322 -10.30 -15.78 21.43
N PHE A 323 -10.76 -15.42 20.23
CA PHE A 323 -10.61 -14.06 19.69
C PHE A 323 -11.91 -13.27 19.80
N GLU A 324 -11.85 -12.00 20.19
CA GLU A 324 -13.03 -11.18 20.44
C GLU A 324 -13.95 -11.06 19.22
N TYR A 325 -13.40 -10.92 18.01
CA TYR A 325 -14.23 -10.83 16.81
C TYR A 325 -15.06 -12.11 16.54
N LYS A 326 -14.65 -13.26 17.08
CA LYS A 326 -15.43 -14.51 17.01
C LYS A 326 -16.56 -14.54 18.04
N LYS A 327 -16.41 -13.85 19.17
CA LYS A 327 -17.47 -13.74 20.18
C LYS A 327 -18.64 -12.91 19.66
N ALA A 328 -18.36 -11.87 18.87
CA ALA A 328 -19.37 -11.04 18.21
C ALA A 328 -20.13 -11.74 17.05
N GLN A 329 -19.73 -12.95 16.65
CA GLN A 329 -20.37 -13.73 15.59
C GLN A 329 -21.19 -14.91 16.11
N ARG A 330 -21.24 -15.12 17.43
CA ARG A 330 -21.99 -16.20 18.09
C ARG A 330 -23.39 -15.78 18.48
#